data_AF-K1T0D6-F1
#
_entry.id   AF-K1T0D6-F1
#
_cell.length_a   1.000
_cell.length_b   1.000
_cell.length_c   1.000
_cell.angle_alpha   90.00
_cell.angle_beta   90.00
_cell.angle_gamma   90.00
#
_symmetry.space_group_name_H-M   'P 1'
#
loop_
_entity.id
_entity.type
_entity.pdbx_description
1 polymer ?
#
loop_
_entity_poly.entity_id
_entity_poly.type
_entity_poly.pdbx_seq_one_letter_code
_entity_poly.pdbx_strand_id
1 'polypeptide(L)' 'KRLPIPSFAGEPLRVTLDQNDADEFAGKLWEALNEDNKVSLFVRAITLETGDYEDVILNKYNTAEG' A
#
# COMPACT_ATOMS: atom_id res chain seq x y z
N LYS A 1 -10.23 24.92 4.55
CA LYS A 1 -10.57 23.75 5.40
C LYS A 1 -10.72 22.55 4.47
N ARG A 2 -9.72 21.66 4.37
CA ARG A 2 -9.88 20.41 3.63
C ARG A 2 -10.73 19.48 4.51
N LEU A 3 -11.90 19.11 4.03
CA LEU A 3 -12.77 18.16 4.72
C LEU A 3 -12.16 16.76 4.58
N PRO A 4 -12.26 15.89 5.61
CA PRO A 4 -11.81 14.50 5.47
C PRO A 4 -12.55 13.85 4.30
N ILE A 5 -11.83 13.02 3.53
CA ILE A 5 -12.41 12.27 2.42
C ILE A 5 -13.56 11.42 2.98
N PRO A 6 -14.73 11.42 2.33
CA PRO A 6 -15.82 10.51 2.70
C PRO A 6 -15.30 9.08 2.78
N SER A 7 -15.73 8.33 3.79
CA SER A 7 -15.46 6.89 3.85
C SER A 7 -15.98 6.21 2.58
N PHE A 8 -15.27 5.17 2.15
CA PHE A 8 -15.76 4.31 1.08
C PHE A 8 -17.16 3.77 1.44
N ALA A 9 -18.08 3.83 0.48
CA ALA A 9 -19.47 3.38 0.64
C ALA A 9 -19.87 2.54 -0.57
N GLY A 10 -20.70 1.51 -0.32
CA GLY A 10 -21.15 0.56 -1.34
C GLY A 10 -20.61 -0.85 -1.12
N GLU A 11 -20.84 -1.73 -2.09
CA GLU A 11 -20.35 -3.10 -2.02
C GLU A 11 -18.83 -3.17 -2.28
N PRO A 12 -18.11 -4.08 -1.62
CA PRO A 12 -16.69 -4.28 -1.85
C PRO A 12 -16.40 -4.62 -3.32
N LEU A 13 -15.42 -3.94 -3.90
CA LEU A 13 -14.96 -4.23 -5.25
C LEU A 13 -13.99 -5.42 -5.22
N ARG A 14 -14.20 -6.37 -6.13
CA ARG A 14 -13.23 -7.44 -6.38
C ARG A 14 -12.01 -6.84 -7.05
N VAL A 15 -10.84 -7.17 -6.52
CA VAL A 15 -9.55 -6.78 -7.11
C VAL A 15 -8.73 -8.02 -7.41
N THR A 16 -8.05 -8.01 -8.54
CA THR A 16 -7.08 -9.05 -8.90
C THR A 16 -5.76 -8.75 -8.20
N LEU A 17 -5.19 -9.78 -7.58
CA LEU A 17 -3.83 -9.77 -7.03
C LEU A 17 -2.97 -10.63 -7.94
N ASP A 18 -2.36 -10.00 -8.94
CA ASP A 18 -1.57 -10.64 -9.99
C ASP A 18 -0.05 -10.51 -9.77
N GLN A 19 0.36 -9.88 -8.67
CA GLN A 19 1.75 -9.61 -8.31
C GLN A 19 2.15 -10.52 -7.16
N ASN A 20 3.16 -11.36 -7.37
CA ASN A 20 3.75 -12.20 -6.32
C ASN A 20 4.96 -11.54 -5.65
N ASP A 21 5.45 -10.44 -6.21
CA ASP A 21 6.53 -9.63 -5.66
C ASP A 21 5.97 -8.51 -4.77
N ALA A 22 6.52 -8.35 -3.55
CA ALA A 22 5.97 -7.41 -2.58
C ALA A 22 6.23 -5.96 -2.97
N ASP A 23 7.38 -5.66 -3.58
CA ASP A 23 7.76 -4.33 -4.05
C ASP A 23 6.89 -3.86 -5.22
N GLU A 24 6.70 -4.72 -6.24
CA GLU A 24 5.81 -4.41 -7.37
C GLU A 24 4.36 -4.18 -6.90
N PHE A 25 3.89 -5.01 -5.97
CA PHE A 25 2.55 -4.85 -5.41
C PHE A 25 2.42 -3.57 -4.58
N ALA A 26 3.42 -3.26 -3.75
CA ALA A 26 3.45 -2.03 -2.96
C ALA A 26 3.47 -0.79 -3.85
N GLY A 27 4.24 -0.79 -4.94
CA GLY A 27 4.27 0.29 -5.92
C GLY A 27 2.91 0.52 -6.58
N LYS A 28 2.26 -0.55 -7.05
CA LYS A 28 0.91 -0.47 -7.66
C LYS A 28 -0.13 0.08 -6.67
N LEU A 29 -0.11 -0.40 -5.42
CA LEU A 29 -0.99 0.12 -4.37
C LEU A 29 -0.73 1.59 -4.07
N TRP A 30 0.54 1.98 -3.94
CA TRP A 30 0.95 3.35 -3.66
C TRP A 30 0.45 4.33 -4.72
N GLU A 31 0.53 3.97 -6.00
CA GLU A 31 0.04 4.81 -7.10
C GLU A 31 -1.49 4.87 -7.16
N ALA A 32 -2.20 3.87 -6.63
CA ALA A 32 -3.66 3.87 -6.54
C ALA A 32 -4.21 4.69 -5.35
N LEU A 33 -3.38 5.06 -4.37
CA LEU A 33 -3.82 5.85 -3.22
C LEU A 33 -4.10 7.30 -3.61
N ASN A 34 -5.13 7.89 -2.98
CA ASN A 34 -5.45 9.30 -3.17
C ASN A 34 -4.30 10.20 -2.70
N GLU A 35 -3.75 11.01 -3.61
CA GLU A 35 -2.55 11.84 -3.36
C GLU A 35 -2.67 12.81 -2.18
N ASP A 36 -3.89 13.30 -1.90
CA ASP A 36 -4.14 14.23 -0.80
C ASP A 36 -4.02 13.57 0.58
N ASN A 37 -4.20 12.24 0.65
CA ASN A 37 -4.15 11.45 1.89
C ASN A 37 -3.07 10.36 1.88
N LYS A 38 -2.32 10.22 0.79
CA LYS A 38 -1.19 9.29 0.65
C LYS A 38 -0.02 9.76 1.53
N VAL A 39 0.23 9.08 2.65
CA VAL A 39 1.26 9.45 3.65
C VAL A 39 2.25 8.30 3.87
N SER A 40 1.78 7.12 4.25
CA SER A 40 2.60 5.93 4.40
C SER A 40 1.84 4.68 3.98
N LEU A 41 2.59 3.66 3.55
CA LEU A 41 2.09 2.35 3.17
C LEU A 41 3.05 1.29 3.71
N PHE A 42 2.50 0.26 4.32
CA PHE A 42 3.22 -0.94 4.74
C PHE A 42 2.62 -2.14 4.02
N VAL A 43 3.48 -2.93 3.38
CA VAL A 43 3.13 -4.17 2.71
C VAL A 43 4.00 -5.29 3.28
N ARG A 44 3.39 -6.43 3.55
CA ARG A 44 4.07 -7.66 3.95
C ARG A 44 3.62 -8.81 3.06
N ALA A 45 4.56 -9.45 2.38
CA ALA A 45 4.35 -10.73 1.72
C ALA A 45 4.80 -11.84 2.67
N ILE A 46 4.00 -12.91 2.81
CA ILE A 46 4.34 -14.07 3.66
C ILE A 46 4.26 -15.32 2.79
N THR A 47 5.37 -16.06 2.69
CA THR A 47 5.40 -17.37 2.06
C THR A 47 4.75 -18.37 3.00
N LEU A 48 3.57 -18.89 2.65
CA LEU A 48 2.79 -19.74 3.55
C LEU A 48 3.47 -21.07 3.91
N GLU A 49 4.31 -21.59 3.01
CA GLU A 49 5.00 -22.86 3.20
C GLU A 49 6.12 -22.79 4.24
N THR A 50 6.89 -21.70 4.23
CA THR A 50 8.08 -21.53 5.07
C THR A 50 7.89 -20.57 6.23
N GLY A 51 6.92 -19.65 6.12
CA GLY A 51 6.72 -18.53 7.04
C GLY A 51 7.67 -17.36 6.82
N ASP A 52 8.53 -17.41 5.80
CA ASP A 52 9.39 -16.28 5.42
C ASP A 52 8.56 -15.10 4.98
N TYR A 53 9.06 -13.90 5.27
CA TYR A 53 8.35 -12.66 4.94
C TYR A 53 9.29 -11.61 4.36
N GLU A 54 8.69 -10.76 3.54
CA GLU A 54 9.31 -9.55 2.98
C GLU A 54 8.45 -8.35 3.36
N ASP A 55 9.11 -7.29 3.83
CA ASP A 55 8.48 -6.06 4.30
C ASP A 55 8.86 -4.89 3.39
N VAL A 56 7.85 -4.16 2.89
CA VAL A 56 8.03 -2.93 2.11
C VAL A 56 7.37 -1.77 2.84
N ILE A 57 8.13 -0.69 3.07
CA ILE A 57 7.65 0.53 3.71
C ILE A 57 7.87 1.71 2.77
N LEU A 58 6.77 2.33 2.35
CA LEU A 58 6.78 3.56 1.57
C LEU A 58 6.28 4.71 2.45
N ASN A 59 6.98 5.83 2.44
CA ASN A 59 6.58 7.03 3.18
C ASN A 59 6.84 8.27 2.32
N LYS A 60 5.81 9.10 2.16
CA LYS A 60 5.87 10.34 1.36
C LYS A 60 6.88 11.35 1.90
N TYR A 61 7.18 11.29 3.19
CA TYR A 61 8.03 12.24 3.90
C TYR A 61 9.35 11.64 4.35
N ASN A 62 9.76 10.50 3.79
CA ASN A 62 11.09 9.98 4.09
C ASN A 62 12.14 10.88 3.42
N THR A 63 12.64 11.87 4.17
CA THR A 63 13.95 12.47 3.92
C THR A 63 14.96 11.37 4.15
N ALA A 64 15.76 11.03 3.14
CA ALA A 64 17.01 10.33 3.37
C ALA A 64 17.91 11.27 4.20
N GLU A 65 17.76 11.24 5.53
CA GLU A 65 18.82 11.72 6.41
C GLU A 65 19.89 10.63 6.41
N GLY A 66 20.85 10.79 5.50
CA GLY A 66 22.20 10.29 5.69
C GLY A 66 23.00 11.22 6.58
#